data_AF-A0A2V6ZDW9-F1
#
_entry.id   AF-A0A2V6ZDW9-F1
#
_cell.length_a   1.000
_cell.length_b   1.000
_cell.length_c   1.000
_cell.angle_alpha   90.00
_cell.angle_beta   90.00
_cell.angle_gamma   90.00
#
_symmetry.space_group_name_H-M   'P 1'
#
loop_
_entity.id
_entity.type
_entity.pdbx_description
1 polymer ?
#
loop_
_entity_poly.entity_id
_entity_poly.type
_entity_poly.pdbx_seq_one_letter_code
_entity_poly.pdbx_strand_id
1 'polypeptide(L)' 'AQAVQTAWRKLDVAQCGYCQSGQIMSAIALLTEIPRPSDADIDAGMSGNVCRCATYVRIRAAIHEAAGTLGG' A
#
# COMPACT_ATOMS: atom_id res chain seq x y z
N ALA A 1 10.37 3.47 -1.65
CA ALA A 1 10.13 2.15 -2.28
C ALA A 1 10.36 0.97 -1.32
N GLN A 2 11.52 0.86 -0.67
CA GLN A 2 11.86 -0.32 0.14
C GLN A 2 10.94 -0.54 1.35
N ALA A 3 10.51 0.53 2.03
CA ALA A 3 9.52 0.46 3.12
C ALA A 3 8.22 -0.24 2.68
N VAL A 4 7.65 0.20 1.55
CA VAL A 4 6.43 -0.40 0.96
C VAL A 4 6.63 -1.86 0.61
N GLN A 5 7.72 -2.21 -0.10
CA GLN A 5 7.98 -3.61 -0.48
C GLN A 5 8.22 -4.53 0.73
N THR A 6 8.84 -4.01 1.80
CA THR A 6 9.02 -4.76 3.05
C THR A 6 7.69 -4.98 3.74
N ALA A 7 6.83 -3.97 3.84
CA ALA A 7 5.49 -4.11 4.39
C ALA A 7 4.62 -5.09 3.58
N TRP A 8 4.69 -5.02 2.24
CA TRP A 8 3.98 -5.95 1.34
C TRP A 8 4.33 -7.41 1.60
N ARG A 9 5.63 -7.69 1.80
CA ARG A 9 6.13 -9.03 2.14
C ARG A 9 5.76 -9.44 3.56
N LYS A 10 5.94 -8.54 4.53
CA LYS A 10 5.64 -8.78 5.96
C LYS A 10 4.18 -9.17 6.17
N LEU A 11 3.25 -8.54 5.42
CA LEU A 11 1.81 -8.74 5.58
C LEU A 11 1.18 -9.66 4.53
N ASP A 12 1.99 -10.36 3.73
CA ASP A 12 1.52 -11.30 2.72
C ASP A 12 0.41 -10.70 1.84
N VAL A 13 0.66 -9.51 1.28
CA VAL A 13 -0.38 -8.74 0.56
C VAL A 13 -0.72 -9.36 -0.79
N ALA A 14 0.27 -9.94 -1.46
CA ALA A 14 0.15 -10.48 -2.79
C ALA A 14 -0.49 -11.88 -2.77
N GLN A 15 -1.57 -12.06 -3.52
CA GLN A 15 -2.07 -13.39 -3.91
C GLN A 15 -1.62 -13.73 -5.33
N CYS A 16 -2.43 -13.43 -6.36
CA CYS A 16 -2.07 -13.72 -7.75
C CYS A 16 -0.95 -12.82 -8.31
N GLY A 17 -0.54 -11.78 -7.59
CA GLY A 17 0.53 -10.86 -7.99
C GLY A 17 0.16 -9.83 -9.05
N TYR A 18 -0.90 -10.03 -9.83
CA TYR A 18 -1.18 -9.23 -11.04
C TYR A 18 -1.27 -7.72 -10.81
N CYS A 19 -2.04 -7.28 -9.80
CA CYS A 19 -2.21 -5.85 -9.52
C CYS A 19 -1.09 -5.24 -8.68
N GLN A 20 -0.15 -6.04 -8.15
CA GLN A 20 0.69 -5.63 -7.03
C GLN A 20 1.73 -4.57 -7.41
N SER A 21 2.24 -4.57 -8.63
CA SER A 21 3.16 -3.52 -9.11
C SER A 21 2.48 -2.15 -9.12
N GLY A 22 1.25 -2.06 -9.66
CA GLY A 22 0.45 -0.83 -9.65
C GLY A 22 0.13 -0.37 -8.22
N GLN A 23 -0.30 -1.30 -7.36
CA GLN A 23 -0.57 -1.01 -5.94
C GLN A 23 0.69 -0.47 -5.23
N ILE A 24 1.85 -1.09 -5.41
CA ILE A 24 3.10 -0.63 -4.80
C ILE A 24 3.47 0.78 -5.28
N MET A 25 3.36 1.05 -6.58
CA MET A 25 3.70 2.38 -7.13
C MET A 25 2.75 3.46 -6.64
N SER A 26 1.44 3.21 -6.59
CA SER A 26 0.48 4.16 -6.03
C SER A 26 0.66 4.36 -4.53
N ALA A 27 0.98 3.31 -3.77
CA ALA A 27 1.32 3.44 -2.36
C ALA A 27 2.58 4.30 -2.13
N ILE A 28 3.60 4.15 -2.98
CA ILE A 28 4.81 5.00 -2.93
C ILE A 28 4.46 6.45 -3.22
N ALA A 29 3.65 6.72 -4.25
CA ALA A 29 3.21 8.07 -4.58
C ALA A 29 2.41 8.70 -3.43
N LEU A 30 1.41 7.98 -2.90
CA LEU A 30 0.62 8.42 -1.76
C LEU A 30 1.49 8.77 -0.55
N LEU A 31 2.42 7.89 -0.17
CA LEU A 31 3.28 8.12 1.01
C LEU A 31 4.34 9.21 0.79
N THR A 32 4.62 9.57 -0.47
CA THR A 32 5.49 10.72 -0.79
C THR A 32 4.76 12.03 -0.56
N GLU A 33 3.46 12.08 -0.85
CA GLU A 33 2.62 13.28 -0.68
C GLU A 33 2.05 13.40 0.74
N ILE A 34 1.62 12.28 1.33
CA ILE A 34 0.98 12.18 2.64
C ILE A 34 1.74 11.14 3.46
N PRO A 35 2.79 11.52 4.21
CA PRO A 35 3.64 10.58 4.95
C PRO A 35 2.92 9.79 6.06
N ARG A 36 1.76 10.27 6.53
CA ARG A 36 0.91 9.62 7.54
C ARG A 36 -0.55 9.63 7.06
N PRO A 37 -0.90 8.80 6.06
CA PRO A 37 -2.22 8.84 5.47
C PRO A 37 -3.27 8.26 6.42
N SER A 38 -4.47 8.82 6.40
CA SER A 38 -5.64 8.20 7.00
C SER A 38 -6.18 7.07 6.12
N ASP A 39 -7.14 6.31 6.64
CA ASP A 39 -7.85 5.29 5.86
C ASP A 39 -8.58 5.88 4.63
N ALA A 40 -9.13 7.09 4.77
CA ALA A 40 -9.80 7.78 3.67
C ALA A 40 -8.80 8.22 2.58
N ASP A 41 -7.60 8.68 2.98
CA ASP A 41 -6.54 9.06 2.04
C ASP A 41 -6.06 7.84 1.26
N ILE A 42 -5.92 6.69 1.93
CA ILE A 42 -5.56 5.42 1.29
C ILE A 42 -6.64 5.00 0.29
N ASP A 43 -7.92 5.02 0.68
CA ASP A 43 -8.98 4.61 -0.25
C ASP A 43 -9.06 5.51 -1.48
N ALA A 44 -8.90 6.82 -1.30
CA ALA A 44 -8.85 7.77 -2.41
C ALA A 44 -7.62 7.53 -3.30
N GLY A 45 -6.42 7.45 -2.73
CA GLY A 45 -5.17 7.29 -3.46
C GLY A 45 -5.02 5.94 -4.17
N MET A 46 -5.72 4.91 -3.69
CA MET A 46 -5.65 3.56 -4.25
C MET A 46 -6.83 3.23 -5.18
N SER A 47 -7.82 4.12 -5.32
CA SER A 47 -9.06 3.90 -6.09
C SER A 47 -8.86 3.48 -7.56
N GLY A 48 -7.76 3.89 -8.18
CA GLY A 48 -7.38 3.49 -9.55
C GLY A 48 -6.78 2.08 -9.68
N ASN A 49 -6.49 1.40 -8.57
CA ASN A 49 -5.85 0.08 -8.57
C ASN A 49 -6.81 -1.01 -8.13
N VAL A 50 -7.36 -1.74 -9.10
CA VAL A 50 -8.31 -2.83 -8.85
C VAL A 50 -7.58 -4.13 -8.49
N CYS A 51 -8.03 -4.80 -7.42
CA CYS A 51 -7.56 -6.10 -6.98
C CYS A 51 -8.66 -7.15 -7.06
N ARG A 52 -8.51 -8.15 -7.95
CA ARG A 52 -9.49 -9.24 -8.08
C ARG A 52 -9.39 -10.31 -6.98
N CYS A 53 -8.24 -10.42 -6.33
CA CYS A 53 -8.05 -11.26 -5.14
C CYS A 53 -8.65 -10.65 -3.86
N ALA A 54 -9.18 -9.42 -3.94
CA ALA A 54 -9.80 -8.70 -2.83
C ALA A 54 -8.88 -8.50 -1.60
N THR A 55 -7.58 -8.24 -1.80
CA THR A 55 -6.62 -8.04 -0.69
C THR A 55 -6.56 -6.60 -0.16
N TYR A 56 -7.58 -5.76 -0.42
CA TYR A 56 -7.59 -4.33 -0.05
C TYR A 56 -7.31 -4.05 1.42
N VAL A 57 -7.83 -4.89 2.33
CA VAL A 57 -7.56 -4.75 3.78
C VAL A 57 -6.06 -4.96 4.09
N ARG A 58 -5.40 -5.90 3.43
CA ARG A 58 -3.95 -6.13 3.58
C ARG A 58 -3.13 -5.00 2.94
N ILE A 59 -3.58 -4.49 1.78
CA ILE A 59 -2.96 -3.33 1.11
C ILE A 59 -2.98 -2.12 2.05
N ARG A 60 -4.14 -1.78 2.62
CA ARG A 60 -4.30 -0.69 3.60
C ARG A 60 -3.37 -0.87 4.80
N ALA A 61 -3.36 -2.06 5.40
CA ALA A 61 -2.49 -2.37 6.52
C ALA A 61 -1.00 -2.22 6.17
N ALA A 62 -0.59 -2.61 4.96
CA ALA A 62 0.79 -2.48 4.50
C ALA A 62 1.20 -1.03 4.24
N ILE A 63 0.28 -0.17 3.82
CA ILE A 63 0.54 1.26 3.68
C ILE A 63 0.76 1.91 5.06
N HIS A 64 -0.07 1.58 6.06
CA HIS A 64 0.12 2.04 7.43
C HIS A 64 1.44 1.58 8.04
N GLU A 65 1.78 0.29 7.87
CA GLU A 65 3.07 -0.26 8.30
C GLU A 65 4.23 0.49 7.63
N ALA A 66 4.16 0.69 6.30
CA ALA A 66 5.19 1.41 5.58
C ALA A 66 5.34 2.85 6.08
N ALA A 67 4.23 3.57 6.29
CA ALA A 67 4.21 4.93 6.85
C ALA A 67 4.91 5.00 8.23
N GLY A 68 4.62 4.04 9.10
CA GLY A 68 5.25 3.96 10.43
C GLY A 68 6.77 3.78 10.37
N THR A 69 7.28 3.03 9.38
CA THR A 69 8.73 2.82 9.21
C THR A 69 9.46 3.97 8.50
N LEU A 70 8.74 4.87 7.82
CA LEU A 70 9.32 6.04 7.15
C LEU A 70 9.46 7.24 8.09
N GLY A 71 8.65 7.31 9.15
CA GLY A 71 8.65 8.40 10.13
C GLY A 71 9.50 8.14 11.38
N GLY A 72 10.28 7.05 11.41
CA GLY A 72 11.20 6.67 12.49
C GLY A 72 12.66 6.83 12.10
#